data_AF-R4M9I3-F1
#
_entry.id   AF-R4M9I3-F1
#
_cell.length_a   1.000
_cell.length_b   1.000
_cell.length_c   1.000
_cell.angle_alpha   90.00
_cell.angle_beta   90.00
_cell.angle_gamma   90.00
#
_symmetry.space_group_name_H-M   'P 1'
#
loop_
_entity.id
_entity.type
_entity.pdbx_description
1 polymer ?
#
loop_
_entity_poly.entity_id
_entity_poly.type
_entity_poly.pdbx_seq_one_letter_code
_entity_poly.pdbx_strand_id
1 'polypeptide(L)'
;MRCGIVVNVTGPPPTIDRRYHDAVIVGLDNVVDKATRVHAAAWTKFLDDYLTRRPQRTGEDHCPLTHDDYRRFLAGKPDGVADFLAARGIRLPPGSPTDLTDDTVYGLQNLERQTFLQLLNTGVPEGKSIASFARRLQVAGVRVAAHTSHRNYGHTLDATGLAEVFAVFVDGAVTAELGLPAEPNPAGLIETAKRLGANPGREGHRRCQPVCAPAGTADSRW
;
A
#
# COMPACT_ATOMS: atom_id res chain seq x y z
N MET A 1 28.51 12.41 5.02
CA MET A 1 27.21 11.77 4.77
C MET A 1 27.17 11.43 3.29
N ARG A 2 27.11 10.15 2.94
CA ARG A 2 27.30 9.60 1.59
C ARG A 2 26.04 8.85 1.12
N CYS A 3 25.62 9.20 -0.10
CA CYS A 3 24.60 8.67 -1.04
C CYS A 3 23.38 7.89 -0.49
N GLY A 4 22.19 8.25 -0.98
CA GLY A 4 20.96 7.47 -0.84
C GLY A 4 20.66 6.65 -2.10
N ILE A 5 20.25 5.38 -1.96
CA ILE A 5 19.77 4.55 -3.08
C ILE A 5 18.25 4.62 -3.17
N VAL A 6 17.70 4.70 -4.37
CA VAL A 6 16.29 4.38 -4.66
C VAL A 6 16.23 2.92 -5.13
N VAL A 7 15.54 2.05 -4.38
CA VAL A 7 15.40 0.63 -4.73
C VAL A 7 14.01 0.39 -5.32
N ASN A 8 13.97 -0.13 -6.55
CA ASN A 8 12.76 -0.66 -7.16
C ASN A 8 12.70 -2.18 -6.93
N VAL A 9 11.60 -2.68 -6.36
CA VAL A 9 11.48 -4.04 -5.80
C VAL A 9 11.28 -5.13 -6.88
N THR A 10 11.15 -4.76 -8.16
CA THR A 10 10.92 -5.71 -9.27
C THR A 10 12.16 -6.15 -10.02
N GLY A 11 13.35 -5.64 -9.67
CA GLY A 11 14.64 -6.04 -10.27
C GLY A 11 15.46 -7.01 -9.41
N PRO A 12 16.62 -7.48 -9.90
CA PRO A 12 17.59 -8.18 -9.03
C PRO A 12 17.92 -7.29 -7.83
N PRO A 13 18.03 -7.86 -6.61
CA PRO A 13 18.21 -7.07 -5.40
C PRO A 13 19.48 -6.23 -5.52
N PRO A 14 19.39 -4.89 -5.35
CA PRO A 14 20.57 -4.06 -5.43
C PRO A 14 21.52 -4.37 -4.28
N THR A 15 22.82 -4.37 -4.57
CA THR A 15 23.85 -4.52 -3.54
C THR A 15 23.94 -3.24 -2.72
N ILE A 16 23.51 -3.30 -1.46
CA ILE A 16 23.58 -2.17 -0.51
C ILE A 16 24.81 -2.35 0.36
N ASP A 17 25.84 -1.54 0.10
CA ASP A 17 27.05 -1.46 0.93
C ASP A 17 27.00 -0.22 1.84
N ARG A 18 27.03 -0.43 3.16
CA ARG A 18 27.04 0.63 4.18
C ARG A 18 28.21 1.61 4.06
N ARG A 19 29.30 1.24 3.40
CA ARG A 19 30.44 2.13 3.15
C ARG A 19 30.08 3.27 2.19
N TYR A 20 29.02 3.08 1.40
CA TYR A 20 28.59 4.00 0.35
C TYR A 20 27.15 4.48 0.51
N HIS A 21 26.34 3.80 1.33
CA HIS A 21 24.90 4.07 1.45
C HIS A 21 24.49 4.25 2.91
N ASP A 22 24.15 5.48 3.26
CA ASP A 22 23.63 5.84 4.59
C ASP A 22 22.09 5.82 4.63
N ALA A 23 21.44 5.71 3.47
CA ALA A 23 20.00 5.79 3.31
C ALA A 23 19.47 5.04 2.09
N VAL A 24 18.24 4.54 2.17
CA VAL A 24 17.52 3.85 1.10
C VAL A 24 16.08 4.38 1.01
N ILE A 25 15.61 4.66 -0.20
CA ILE A 25 14.22 4.99 -0.50
C ILE A 25 13.63 3.82 -1.27
N VAL A 26 12.52 3.25 -0.78
CA VAL A 26 11.80 2.15 -1.43
C VAL A 26 10.65 2.72 -2.25
N GLY A 27 10.65 2.48 -3.56
CA GLY A 27 9.51 2.82 -4.42
C GLY A 27 8.36 1.84 -4.24
N LEU A 28 7.14 2.33 -4.04
CA LEU A 28 5.95 1.51 -3.81
C LEU A 28 4.96 1.46 -4.98
N ASP A 29 5.22 2.12 -6.12
CA ASP A 29 4.24 2.23 -7.22
C ASP A 29 3.77 0.87 -7.76
N ASN A 30 4.68 -0.09 -7.92
CA ASN A 30 4.37 -1.47 -8.32
C ASN A 30 3.72 -2.31 -7.18
N VAL A 31 3.88 -1.88 -5.94
CA VAL A 31 3.27 -2.50 -4.75
C VAL A 31 1.85 -2.01 -4.60
N VAL A 32 1.57 -0.73 -4.89
CA VAL A 32 0.23 -0.12 -4.90
C VAL A 32 -0.69 -0.89 -5.82
N ASP A 33 -0.25 -1.11 -7.06
CA ASP A 33 -1.06 -1.80 -8.05
C ASP A 33 -1.37 -3.22 -7.59
N LYS A 34 -0.36 -3.98 -7.17
CA LYS A 34 -0.55 -5.35 -6.67
C LYS A 34 -1.42 -5.39 -5.41
N ALA A 35 -1.21 -4.46 -4.47
CA ALA A 35 -2.02 -4.36 -3.24
C ALA A 35 -3.47 -4.02 -3.55
N THR A 36 -3.73 -3.14 -4.53
CA THR A 36 -5.09 -2.81 -4.97
C THR A 36 -5.79 -4.03 -5.57
N ARG A 37 -5.05 -4.85 -6.35
CA ARG A 37 -5.59 -6.11 -6.89
C ARG A 37 -5.91 -7.12 -5.79
N VAL A 38 -5.00 -7.26 -4.83
CA VAL A 38 -5.17 -8.17 -3.68
C VAL A 38 -6.29 -7.70 -2.77
N HIS A 39 -6.43 -6.39 -2.56
CA HIS A 39 -7.51 -5.77 -1.79
C HIS A 39 -8.88 -6.01 -2.45
N ALA A 40 -8.98 -5.81 -3.77
CA ALA A 40 -10.19 -6.14 -4.51
C ALA A 40 -10.56 -7.62 -4.37
N ALA A 41 -9.57 -8.53 -4.52
CA ALA A 41 -9.79 -9.96 -4.34
C ALA A 41 -10.18 -10.35 -2.90
N ALA A 42 -9.61 -9.69 -1.89
CA ALA A 42 -9.94 -9.88 -0.48
C ALA A 42 -11.40 -9.49 -0.21
N TRP A 43 -11.80 -8.29 -0.65
CA TRP A 43 -13.17 -7.80 -0.53
C TRP A 43 -14.18 -8.68 -1.26
N THR A 44 -13.90 -9.09 -2.51
CA THR A 44 -14.76 -10.01 -3.26
C THR A 44 -14.94 -11.31 -2.50
N LYS A 45 -13.83 -11.96 -2.10
CA LYS A 45 -13.89 -13.22 -1.36
C LYS A 45 -14.68 -13.10 -0.06
N PHE A 46 -14.46 -12.01 0.68
CA PHE A 46 -15.07 -11.80 1.98
C PHE A 46 -16.56 -11.47 1.89
N LEU A 47 -16.93 -10.50 1.05
CA LEU A 47 -18.32 -10.06 0.92
C LEU A 47 -19.18 -11.10 0.22
N ASP A 48 -18.66 -11.83 -0.76
CA ASP A 48 -19.41 -12.91 -1.41
C ASP A 48 -19.73 -14.03 -0.42
N ASP A 49 -18.77 -14.41 0.42
CA ASP A 49 -19.00 -15.39 1.49
C ASP A 49 -20.01 -14.89 2.53
N TYR A 50 -19.88 -13.64 2.98
CA TYR A 50 -20.81 -13.01 3.90
C TYR A 50 -22.24 -12.95 3.35
N LEU A 51 -22.43 -12.47 2.12
CA LEU A 51 -23.75 -12.37 1.47
C LEU A 51 -24.39 -13.74 1.24
N THR A 52 -23.57 -14.76 0.96
CA THR A 52 -24.02 -16.15 0.77
C THR A 52 -24.48 -16.80 2.08
N ARG A 53 -23.76 -16.57 3.18
CA ARG A 53 -24.10 -17.15 4.50
C ARG A 53 -25.26 -16.43 5.19
N ARG A 54 -25.49 -15.16 4.87
CA ARG A 54 -26.54 -14.34 5.49
C ARG A 54 -27.94 -14.86 5.13
N PRO A 55 -28.87 -15.02 6.10
CA PRO A 55 -30.25 -15.36 5.82
C PRO A 55 -30.92 -14.30 4.93
N GLN A 56 -31.60 -14.74 3.87
CA GLN A 56 -32.32 -13.82 2.98
C GLN A 56 -33.46 -13.10 3.70
N ARG A 57 -33.54 -11.78 3.52
CA ARG A 57 -34.65 -10.95 4.01
C ARG A 57 -35.27 -10.18 2.84
N THR A 58 -36.57 -9.92 2.93
CA THR A 58 -37.30 -9.18 1.90
C THR A 58 -36.69 -7.78 1.71
N GLY A 59 -36.27 -7.47 0.48
CA GLY A 59 -35.67 -6.18 0.12
C GLY A 59 -34.14 -6.12 0.25
N GLU A 60 -33.47 -7.20 0.67
CA GLU A 60 -32.01 -7.31 0.64
C GLU A 60 -31.54 -7.89 -0.70
N ASP A 61 -30.47 -7.32 -1.25
CA ASP A 61 -29.78 -7.82 -2.45
C ASP A 61 -28.49 -8.56 -2.04
N HIS A 62 -28.45 -9.85 -2.35
CA HIS A 62 -27.34 -10.75 -2.02
C HIS A 62 -26.47 -11.09 -3.24
N CYS A 63 -26.59 -10.37 -4.36
CA CYS A 63 -25.74 -10.63 -5.52
C CYS A 63 -24.26 -10.40 -5.17
N PRO A 64 -23.32 -11.15 -5.76
CA PRO A 64 -21.88 -10.98 -5.53
C PRO A 64 -21.39 -9.54 -5.73
N LEU A 65 -20.25 -9.22 -5.12
CA LEU A 65 -19.56 -7.96 -5.30
C LEU A 65 -19.09 -7.83 -6.76
N THR A 66 -19.56 -6.80 -7.46
CA THR A 66 -19.09 -6.50 -8.81
C THR A 66 -17.88 -5.58 -8.81
N HIS A 67 -17.17 -5.51 -9.93
CA HIS A 67 -16.05 -4.57 -10.10
C HIS A 67 -16.48 -3.10 -9.98
N ASP A 68 -17.68 -2.78 -10.47
CA ASP A 68 -18.24 -1.44 -10.34
C ASP A 68 -18.64 -1.12 -8.90
N ASP A 69 -19.15 -2.10 -8.14
CA ASP A 69 -19.37 -1.94 -6.71
C ASP A 69 -18.07 -1.65 -5.96
N TYR A 70 -17.00 -2.40 -6.24
CA TYR A 70 -15.70 -2.16 -5.64
C TYR A 70 -15.19 -0.74 -5.91
N ARG A 71 -15.22 -0.31 -7.17
CA ARG A 71 -14.82 1.07 -7.55
C ARG A 71 -15.68 2.13 -6.87
N ARG A 72 -16.99 1.89 -6.79
CA ARG A 72 -17.95 2.87 -6.27
C ARG A 72 -17.91 2.98 -4.75
N PHE A 73 -17.73 1.88 -4.04
CA PHE A 73 -17.91 1.83 -2.59
C PHE A 73 -16.64 1.53 -1.81
N LEU A 74 -15.70 0.74 -2.33
CA LEU A 74 -14.60 0.19 -1.51
C LEU A 74 -13.23 0.81 -1.86
N ALA A 75 -13.00 1.16 -3.12
CA ALA A 75 -11.72 1.67 -3.59
C ALA A 75 -11.37 3.01 -2.92
N GLY A 76 -10.42 2.97 -1.98
CA GLY A 76 -9.89 4.15 -1.28
C GLY A 76 -10.85 4.81 -0.30
N LYS A 77 -11.89 4.09 0.17
CA LYS A 77 -12.91 4.62 1.08
C LYS A 77 -12.86 3.94 2.46
N PRO A 78 -12.70 4.69 3.57
CA PRO A 78 -12.60 4.11 4.91
C PRO A 78 -13.90 3.41 5.36
N ASP A 79 -15.06 3.99 5.05
CA ASP A 79 -16.38 3.48 5.48
C ASP A 79 -17.13 2.73 4.36
N GLY A 80 -16.39 2.30 3.34
CA GLY A 80 -16.94 1.79 2.09
C GLY A 80 -17.89 0.61 2.21
N VAL A 81 -17.65 -0.25 3.22
CA VAL A 81 -18.47 -1.45 3.44
C VAL A 81 -19.87 -1.09 3.94
N ALA A 82 -20.03 -0.05 4.75
CA ALA A 82 -21.33 0.39 5.24
C ALA A 82 -22.18 0.93 4.08
N ASP A 83 -21.57 1.73 3.21
CA ASP A 83 -22.22 2.26 2.01
C ASP A 83 -22.61 1.15 1.02
N PHE A 84 -21.72 0.16 0.81
CA PHE A 84 -22.00 -1.00 -0.01
C PHE A 84 -23.21 -1.79 0.52
N LEU A 85 -23.22 -2.13 1.80
CA LEU A 85 -24.33 -2.87 2.42
C LEU A 85 -25.64 -2.07 2.36
N ALA A 86 -25.59 -0.77 2.62
CA ALA A 86 -26.75 0.10 2.53
C ALA A 86 -27.33 0.14 1.11
N ALA A 87 -26.49 0.15 0.07
CA ALA A 87 -26.91 0.06 -1.32
C ALA A 87 -27.60 -1.28 -1.66
N ARG A 88 -27.30 -2.34 -0.89
CA ARG A 88 -27.91 -3.67 -0.99
C ARG A 88 -29.11 -3.86 -0.04
N GLY A 89 -29.59 -2.80 0.61
CA GLY A 89 -30.70 -2.86 1.56
C GLY A 89 -30.34 -3.46 2.92
N ILE A 90 -29.05 -3.71 3.17
CA ILE A 90 -28.54 -4.32 4.39
C ILE A 90 -28.05 -3.21 5.33
N ARG A 91 -28.53 -3.21 6.57
CA ARG A 91 -28.03 -2.32 7.62
C ARG A 91 -27.46 -3.15 8.76
N LEU A 92 -26.22 -2.84 9.11
CA LEU A 92 -25.56 -3.37 10.29
C LEU A 92 -25.33 -2.24 11.31
N PRO A 93 -25.37 -2.54 12.60
CA PRO A 93 -24.87 -1.61 13.60
C PRO A 93 -23.38 -1.31 13.36
N PRO A 94 -22.91 -0.10 13.72
CA PRO A 94 -21.50 0.26 13.54
C PRO A 94 -20.55 -0.68 14.29
N GLY A 95 -20.90 -1.08 15.52
CA GLY A 95 -20.07 -1.95 16.36
C GLY A 95 -18.97 -1.21 17.13
N SER A 96 -17.98 -1.96 17.60
CA SER A 96 -16.78 -1.49 18.31
C SER A 96 -15.51 -1.81 17.51
N PRO A 97 -14.44 -0.99 17.59
CA PRO A 97 -13.15 -1.28 16.95
C PRO A 97 -12.53 -2.65 17.28
N THR A 98 -12.96 -3.29 18.37
CA THR A 98 -12.50 -4.62 18.81
C THR A 98 -13.36 -5.77 18.31
N ASP A 99 -14.44 -5.50 17.58
CA ASP A 99 -15.35 -6.54 17.09
C ASP A 99 -14.64 -7.43 16.07
N LEU A 100 -14.88 -8.74 16.17
CA LEU A 100 -14.35 -9.77 15.26
C LEU A 100 -15.47 -10.67 14.71
N THR A 101 -16.71 -10.18 14.72
CA THR A 101 -17.90 -10.86 14.19
C THR A 101 -18.37 -10.19 12.90
N ASP A 102 -19.19 -10.87 12.10
CA ASP A 102 -19.77 -10.32 10.88
C ASP A 102 -21.12 -9.60 11.11
N ASP A 103 -21.49 -9.37 12.38
CA ASP A 103 -22.73 -8.70 12.78
C ASP A 103 -22.62 -7.17 12.83
N THR A 104 -21.40 -6.61 12.71
CA THR A 104 -21.15 -5.17 12.82
C THR A 104 -20.27 -4.67 11.68
N VAL A 105 -20.35 -3.36 11.37
CA VAL A 105 -19.50 -2.73 10.34
C VAL A 105 -18.02 -2.85 10.72
N TYR A 106 -17.66 -2.53 11.96
CA TYR A 106 -16.29 -2.68 12.45
C TYR A 106 -15.80 -4.12 12.40
N GLY A 107 -16.65 -5.08 12.75
CA GLY A 107 -16.31 -6.49 12.69
C GLY A 107 -16.03 -6.99 11.27
N LEU A 108 -16.84 -6.58 10.29
CA LEU A 108 -16.59 -6.86 8.87
C LEU A 108 -15.28 -6.25 8.38
N GLN A 109 -14.99 -4.99 8.71
CA GLN A 109 -13.72 -4.34 8.37
C GLN A 109 -12.52 -5.08 8.98
N ASN A 110 -12.65 -5.55 10.23
CA ASN A 110 -11.59 -6.28 10.91
C ASN A 110 -11.34 -7.67 10.30
N LEU A 111 -12.39 -8.39 9.90
CA LEU A 111 -12.28 -9.68 9.25
C LEU A 111 -11.72 -9.57 7.82
N GLU A 112 -12.11 -8.54 7.06
CA GLU A 112 -11.49 -8.25 5.76
C GLU A 112 -10.00 -7.93 5.93
N ARG A 113 -9.64 -7.07 6.89
CA ARG A 113 -8.24 -6.75 7.18
C ARG A 113 -7.41 -7.99 7.47
N GLN A 114 -7.95 -8.96 8.21
CA GLN A 114 -7.29 -10.26 8.43
C GLN A 114 -7.11 -11.05 7.12
N THR A 115 -8.15 -11.11 6.28
CA THR A 115 -8.12 -11.78 4.97
C THR A 115 -7.13 -11.13 4.02
N PHE A 116 -7.09 -9.80 3.98
CA PHE A 116 -6.14 -9.02 3.20
C PHE A 116 -4.70 -9.28 3.63
N LEU A 117 -4.42 -9.27 4.94
CA LEU A 117 -3.11 -9.61 5.48
C LEU A 117 -2.70 -11.05 5.14
N GLN A 118 -3.63 -12.00 5.19
CA GLN A 118 -3.38 -13.38 4.75
C GLN A 118 -3.04 -13.44 3.26
N LEU A 119 -3.82 -12.77 2.41
CA LEU A 119 -3.64 -12.78 0.95
C LEU A 119 -2.37 -12.05 0.50
N LEU A 120 -1.98 -10.96 1.19
CA LEU A 120 -0.71 -10.29 0.99
C LEU A 120 0.48 -11.20 1.32
N ASN A 121 0.35 -12.04 2.33
CA ASN A 121 1.39 -12.97 2.76
C ASN A 121 1.43 -14.25 1.89
N THR A 122 0.31 -14.67 1.30
CA THR A 122 0.31 -15.78 0.34
C THR A 122 1.09 -15.41 -0.93
N GLY A 123 2.25 -16.04 -1.12
CA GLY A 123 3.08 -15.90 -2.32
C GLY A 123 4.30 -15.00 -2.16
N VAL A 124 4.57 -14.45 -0.97
CA VAL A 124 5.85 -13.83 -0.65
C VAL A 124 6.63 -14.78 0.26
N PRO A 125 7.69 -15.44 -0.23
CA PRO A 125 8.54 -16.26 0.63
C PRO A 125 9.01 -15.45 1.85
N GLU A 126 9.03 -16.08 3.03
CA GLU A 126 9.52 -15.44 4.26
C GLU A 126 10.86 -14.74 4.00
N GLY A 127 10.96 -13.47 4.40
CA GLY A 127 12.14 -12.65 4.18
C GLY A 127 12.21 -11.94 2.81
N LYS A 128 11.26 -12.13 1.89
CA LYS A 128 11.17 -11.37 0.62
C LYS A 128 10.15 -10.22 0.65
N SER A 129 9.50 -9.95 1.78
CA SER A 129 8.60 -8.81 1.90
C SER A 129 9.36 -7.49 2.02
N ILE A 130 8.72 -6.40 1.59
CA ILE A 130 9.27 -5.04 1.73
C ILE A 130 9.49 -4.68 3.19
N ALA A 131 8.59 -5.11 4.07
CA ALA A 131 8.73 -4.96 5.51
C ALA A 131 10.00 -5.65 6.03
N SER A 132 10.22 -6.92 5.66
CA SER A 132 11.42 -7.66 6.07
C SER A 132 12.70 -7.05 5.48
N PHE A 133 12.66 -6.57 4.24
CA PHE A 133 13.78 -5.88 3.60
C PHE A 133 14.14 -4.58 4.33
N ALA A 134 13.16 -3.71 4.58
CA ALA A 134 13.36 -2.47 5.31
C ALA A 134 13.87 -2.70 6.73
N ARG A 135 13.31 -3.68 7.46
CA ARG A 135 13.79 -4.04 8.81
C ARG A 135 15.24 -4.52 8.81
N ARG A 136 15.66 -5.33 7.82
CA ARG A 136 17.07 -5.75 7.71
C ARG A 136 18.02 -4.56 7.50
N LEU A 137 17.62 -3.58 6.69
CA LEU A 137 18.40 -2.37 6.48
C LEU A 137 18.48 -1.51 7.76
N GLN A 138 17.37 -1.38 8.49
CA GLN A 138 17.34 -0.68 9.77
C GLN A 138 18.23 -1.34 10.82
N VAL A 139 18.18 -2.67 10.96
CA VAL A 139 19.09 -3.44 11.82
C VAL A 139 20.54 -3.24 11.41
N ALA A 140 20.79 -3.14 10.09
CA ALA A 140 22.09 -2.79 9.56
C ALA A 140 22.42 -1.28 9.68
N GLY A 141 21.65 -0.46 10.41
CA GLY A 141 21.94 0.96 10.61
C GLY A 141 21.83 1.83 9.36
N VAL A 142 21.12 1.36 8.33
CA VAL A 142 20.77 2.12 7.13
C VAL A 142 19.40 2.74 7.34
N ARG A 143 19.27 4.05 7.10
CA ARG A 143 17.97 4.73 7.19
C ARG A 143 17.10 4.36 6.00
N VAL A 144 15.81 4.14 6.23
CA VAL A 144 14.90 3.70 5.18
C VAL A 144 13.65 4.59 5.14
N ALA A 145 13.28 5.03 3.94
CA ALA A 145 12.01 5.70 3.63
C ALA A 145 11.26 4.95 2.54
N ALA A 146 9.98 5.24 2.39
CA ALA A 146 9.17 4.80 1.25
C ALA A 146 8.62 6.00 0.46
N HIS A 147 8.48 5.82 -0.85
CA HIS A 147 7.96 6.82 -1.77
C HIS A 147 6.97 6.19 -2.76
N THR A 148 5.90 6.90 -3.10
CA THR A 148 5.02 6.58 -4.23
C THR A 148 4.52 7.85 -4.90
N SER A 149 4.31 7.80 -6.21
CA SER A 149 3.67 8.87 -6.97
C SER A 149 2.13 8.84 -6.85
N HIS A 150 1.54 7.75 -6.35
CA HIS A 150 0.10 7.61 -6.17
C HIS A 150 -0.42 8.44 -4.99
N ARG A 151 -1.61 9.01 -5.14
CA ARG A 151 -2.35 9.67 -4.06
C ARG A 151 -3.14 8.64 -3.24
N ASN A 152 -3.53 9.01 -2.02
CA ASN A 152 -4.39 8.22 -1.14
C ASN A 152 -3.78 6.89 -0.67
N TYR A 153 -2.46 6.88 -0.38
CA TYR A 153 -1.77 5.65 0.03
C TYR A 153 -1.83 5.36 1.54
N GLY A 154 -2.38 6.28 2.34
CA GLY A 154 -2.48 6.14 3.81
C GLY A 154 -3.15 4.83 4.24
N HIS A 155 -4.33 4.52 3.69
CA HIS A 155 -5.06 3.28 4.02
C HIS A 155 -4.28 2.02 3.63
N THR A 156 -3.57 2.04 2.51
CA THR A 156 -2.73 0.91 2.08
C THR A 156 -1.55 0.70 3.03
N LEU A 157 -0.93 1.78 3.55
CA LEU A 157 0.16 1.65 4.52
C LEU A 157 -0.29 1.03 5.84
N ASP A 158 -1.45 1.45 6.34
CA ASP A 158 -2.02 0.92 7.58
C ASP A 158 -2.38 -0.56 7.39
N ALA A 159 -3.07 -0.88 6.28
CA ALA A 159 -3.50 -2.24 5.98
C ALA A 159 -2.32 -3.20 5.69
N THR A 160 -1.21 -2.69 5.15
CA THR A 160 0.00 -3.50 4.87
C THR A 160 0.97 -3.57 6.05
N GLY A 161 0.71 -2.86 7.14
CA GLY A 161 1.64 -2.71 8.27
C GLY A 161 2.95 -1.99 7.90
N LEU A 162 3.00 -1.34 6.73
CA LEU A 162 4.18 -0.61 6.27
C LEU A 162 4.32 0.74 6.98
N ALA A 163 3.22 1.28 7.53
CA ALA A 163 3.23 2.49 8.36
C ALA A 163 4.19 2.35 9.56
N GLU A 164 4.23 1.18 10.20
CA GLU A 164 5.11 0.90 11.34
C GLU A 164 6.57 0.66 10.93
N VAL A 165 6.82 0.38 9.64
CA VAL A 165 8.14 0.04 9.12
C VAL A 165 8.88 1.28 8.65
N PHE A 166 8.19 2.22 7.99
CA PHE A 166 8.81 3.40 7.39
C PHE A 166 8.54 4.65 8.23
N ALA A 167 9.56 5.11 8.96
CA ALA A 167 9.49 6.37 9.72
C ALA A 167 9.34 7.61 8.81
N VAL A 168 9.70 7.49 7.54
CA VAL A 168 9.53 8.53 6.52
C VAL A 168 8.80 7.94 5.33
N PHE A 169 7.66 8.53 5.02
CA PHE A 169 6.84 8.17 3.87
C PHE A 169 6.40 9.43 3.13
N VAL A 170 6.49 9.40 1.81
CA VAL A 170 6.05 10.49 0.91
C VAL A 170 5.22 9.91 -0.21
N ASP A 171 3.99 10.39 -0.37
CA ASP A 171 3.09 9.97 -1.45
C ASP A 171 2.75 11.11 -2.42
N GLY A 172 1.90 10.80 -3.39
CA GLY A 172 1.36 11.76 -4.34
C GLY A 172 0.55 12.90 -3.72
N ALA A 173 0.00 12.72 -2.51
CA ALA A 173 -0.73 13.77 -1.81
C ALA A 173 0.26 14.79 -1.20
N VAL A 174 1.30 14.29 -0.53
CA VAL A 174 2.38 15.12 0.04
C VAL A 174 3.09 15.92 -1.04
N THR A 175 3.46 15.28 -2.16
CA THR A 175 4.15 15.96 -3.26
C THR A 175 3.28 17.05 -3.89
N ALA A 176 1.98 16.82 -4.01
CA ALA A 176 1.03 17.81 -4.53
C ALA A 176 0.82 19.00 -3.58
N GLU A 177 0.70 18.75 -2.28
CA GLU A 177 0.60 19.80 -1.26
C GLU A 177 1.81 20.74 -1.30
N LEU A 178 2.99 20.18 -1.54
CA LEU A 178 4.25 20.92 -1.67
C LEU A 178 4.46 21.56 -3.06
N GLY A 179 3.52 21.40 -4.00
CA GLY A 179 3.65 21.91 -5.36
C GLY A 179 4.83 21.31 -6.14
N LEU A 180 5.27 20.10 -5.78
CA LEU A 180 6.40 19.44 -6.44
C LEU A 180 5.98 18.93 -7.82
N PRO A 181 6.84 19.05 -8.84
CA PRO A 181 6.57 18.47 -10.14
C PRO A 181 6.35 16.97 -10.05
N ALA A 182 5.36 16.47 -10.80
CA ALA A 182 5.08 15.03 -10.90
C ALA A 182 6.24 14.27 -11.57
N GLU A 183 6.25 12.96 -11.40
CA GLU A 183 7.17 12.08 -12.14
C GLU A 183 7.08 12.34 -13.66
N PRO A 184 8.20 12.27 -14.40
CA PRO A 184 9.51 11.68 -14.03
C PRO A 184 10.47 12.65 -13.30
N ASN A 185 10.00 13.80 -12.83
CA ASN A 185 10.84 14.73 -12.08
C ASN A 185 11.26 14.12 -10.71
N PRO A 186 12.54 14.20 -10.30
CA PRO A 186 13.01 13.62 -9.04
C PRO A 186 12.62 14.40 -7.78
N ALA A 187 11.83 15.49 -7.89
CA ALA A 187 11.49 16.36 -6.77
C ALA A 187 10.88 15.61 -5.57
N GLY A 188 9.96 14.67 -5.81
CA GLY A 188 9.38 13.84 -4.74
C GLY A 188 10.42 12.94 -4.04
N LEU A 189 11.33 12.34 -4.80
CA LEU A 189 12.42 11.53 -4.26
C LEU A 189 13.45 12.37 -3.48
N ILE A 190 13.75 13.58 -3.96
CA ILE A 190 14.62 14.55 -3.27
C ILE A 190 14.00 14.97 -1.95
N GLU A 191 12.70 15.25 -1.93
CA GLU A 191 11.97 15.58 -0.72
C GLU A 191 11.97 14.41 0.27
N THR A 192 11.76 13.19 -0.21
CA THR A 192 11.86 11.98 0.61
C THR A 192 13.26 11.83 1.23
N ALA A 193 14.31 12.06 0.44
CA ALA A 193 15.70 12.04 0.93
C ALA A 193 15.94 13.09 2.02
N LYS A 194 15.43 14.33 1.82
CA LYS A 194 15.54 15.42 2.80
C LYS A 194 14.86 15.05 4.11
N ARG A 195 13.63 14.54 4.07
CA ARG A 195 12.89 14.08 5.27
C ARG A 195 13.58 12.93 5.99
N LEU A 196 14.25 12.05 5.23
CA LEU A 196 15.09 10.98 5.78
C LEU A 196 16.41 11.51 6.37
N GLY A 197 16.74 12.79 6.20
CA GLY A 197 18.01 13.42 6.58
C GLY A 197 19.18 12.95 5.72
N ALA A 198 18.91 12.43 4.53
CA ALA A 198 19.91 12.03 3.54
C ALA A 198 20.22 13.21 2.61
N ASN A 199 21.48 13.35 2.19
CA ASN A 199 21.88 14.40 1.25
C ASN A 199 21.89 13.82 -0.17
N PRO A 200 20.92 14.19 -1.05
CA PRO A 200 20.92 13.77 -2.43
C PRO A 200 22.01 14.53 -3.21
N GLY A 201 23.22 13.98 -3.20
CA GLY A 201 24.35 14.45 -4.02
C GLY A 201 25.48 15.10 -3.23
N ARG A 202 26.66 14.47 -3.25
CA ARG A 202 27.92 15.21 -3.37
C ARG A 202 28.58 14.80 -4.67
N GLU A 203 28.93 15.80 -5.46
CA GLU A 203 29.79 15.68 -6.63
C GLU A 203 31.13 15.09 -6.21
N GLY A 204 31.46 13.92 -6.76
CA GLY A 204 32.69 13.20 -6.44
C GLY A 204 32.43 11.71 -6.28
N HIS A 205 32.54 10.99 -7.39
CA HIS A 205 32.44 9.53 -7.51
C HIS A 205 31.02 8.94 -7.51
N ARG A 206 30.57 8.61 -8.74
CA ARG A 206 29.36 7.86 -9.15
C ARG A 206 28.03 8.55 -8.83
N ARG A 207 27.30 8.90 -9.90
CA ARG A 207 25.94 9.43 -9.87
C ARG A 207 25.06 8.53 -9.00
N CYS A 208 24.44 9.07 -7.95
CA CYS A 208 23.24 8.46 -7.38
C CYS A 208 22.16 8.63 -8.48
N GLN A 209 21.93 7.58 -9.28
CA GLN A 209 20.84 7.59 -10.26
C GLN A 209 19.54 7.22 -9.53
N PRO A 210 18.51 8.08 -9.50
CA PRO A 210 17.16 7.61 -9.26
C PRO A 210 16.81 6.66 -10.41
N VAL A 211 16.76 5.36 -10.13
CA VAL A 211 16.31 4.36 -11.11
C VAL A 211 14.78 4.35 -11.09
N CYS A 212 14.17 5.29 -11.81
CA CYS A 212 12.80 5.13 -12.27
C CYS A 212 12.84 4.21 -13.51
N ALA A 213 12.38 2.97 -13.37
CA ALA A 213 12.14 2.13 -14.54
C ALA A 213 10.90 2.68 -15.29
N PRO A 214 10.88 2.68 -16.63
CA PRO A 214 9.69 3.10 -17.36
C PRO A 214 8.50 2.24 -16.95
N ALA A 215 7.35 2.89 -16.70
CA ALA A 215 6.09 2.22 -16.47
C ALA A 215 5.83 1.25 -17.64
N GLY A 216 5.95 -0.05 -17.38
CA GLY A 216 5.54 -1.06 -18.34
C GLY A 216 4.06 -0.86 -18.62
N THR A 217 3.69 -0.77 -19.90
CA THR A 217 2.31 -0.66 -20.36
C THR A 217 1.47 -1.72 -19.68
N ALA A 218 0.55 -1.29 -18.82
CA ALA A 218 -0.39 -2.17 -18.15
C ALA A 218 -1.34 -2.74 -19.21
N ASP A 219 -1.15 -4.01 -19.58
CA ASP A 219 -2.15 -4.76 -20.31
C ASP A 219 -3.32 -5.00 -19.35
N SER A 220 -4.43 -4.33 -19.65
CA SER A 220 -5.64 -4.31 -18.84
C SER A 220 -6.43 -5.60 -19.04
N ARG A 221 -5.96 -6.69 -18.45
CA ARG A 221 -6.78 -7.89 -18.15
C ARG A 221 -6.36 -8.46 -16.81
N TRP A 222 -7.35 -8.62 -15.94
CA TRP A 222 -7.25 -9.26 -14.64
C TRP A 222 -7.06 -10.77 -14.80
#